data_AF-A0A962WYL8-F1
#
_entry.id   AF-A0A962WYL8-F1
#
_cell.length_a   1.000
_cell.length_b   1.000
_cell.length_c   1.000
_cell.angle_alpha   90.00
_cell.angle_beta   90.00
_cell.angle_gamma   90.00
#
_symmetry.space_group_name_H-M   'P 1'
#
loop_
_entity.id
_entity.type
_entity.pdbx_description
1 polymer ?
#
loop_
_entity_poly.entity_id
_entity_poly.type
_entity_poly.pdbx_seq_one_letter_code
_entity_poly.pdbx_strand_id
1 'polypeptide(L)'
;MFIRILILSLVMGQVHADSFDELLKRVRQQSSEELSASKARIEEFKTENANQEKLLEQASAELSRLLEESENLALEMEANEKLLATTEETLQRKVGDLGELFGAIRQVAGELDAEFESAITSVQYPERTQFLKTLAQSKALPNVAELEELWFIMLQEIGESGKTRQFNAPVIQRDGNLVDQSVIRVGAFTGLS
;
A
#
# COMPACT_ATOMS: atom_id res chain seq x y z
N MET A 1 30.09 -31.23 15.80
CA MET A 1 31.35 -31.55 15.10
C MET A 1 32.30 -32.18 16.12
N PHE A 2 32.15 -33.48 16.38
CA PHE A 2 32.93 -34.20 17.40
C PHE A 2 34.15 -34.85 16.75
N ILE A 3 35.33 -34.35 17.10
CA ILE A 3 36.62 -34.96 16.80
C ILE A 3 36.68 -36.33 17.49
N ARG A 4 36.56 -37.41 16.72
CA ARG A 4 36.86 -38.77 17.20
C ARG A 4 38.35 -39.02 16.98
N ILE A 5 39.14 -38.70 18.01
CA ILE A 5 40.52 -39.21 18.15
C ILE A 5 40.42 -40.73 18.29
N LEU A 6 40.78 -41.45 17.23
CA LEU A 6 40.95 -42.91 17.26
C LEU A 6 42.26 -43.20 18.00
N ILE A 7 42.18 -43.38 19.31
CA ILE A 7 43.29 -43.84 20.14
C ILE A 7 43.65 -45.25 19.66
N LEU A 8 44.82 -45.38 19.06
CA LEU A 8 45.49 -46.65 18.78
C LEU A 8 45.77 -47.33 20.13
N SER A 9 44.87 -48.19 20.61
CA SER A 9 45.15 -49.02 21.78
C SER A 9 46.09 -50.14 21.35
N LEU A 10 47.37 -49.98 21.70
CA LEU A 10 48.35 -51.05 21.63
C LEU A 10 47.97 -52.07 22.73
N VAL A 11 47.18 -53.07 22.39
CA VAL A 11 47.01 -54.25 23.25
C VAL A 11 48.32 -55.02 23.23
N MET A 12 49.19 -54.75 24.20
CA MET A 12 50.32 -55.61 24.56
C MET A 12 49.77 -56.92 25.15
N GLY A 13 49.31 -57.82 24.29
CA GLY A 13 49.08 -59.22 24.65
C GLY A 13 50.43 -59.89 24.93
N GLN A 14 50.57 -60.48 26.11
CA GLN A 14 51.75 -61.26 26.52
C GLN A 14 52.19 -62.24 25.42
N VAL A 15 53.40 -62.07 24.89
CA VAL A 15 53.98 -62.93 23.85
C VAL A 15 54.61 -64.14 24.53
N HIS A 16 53.91 -65.27 24.54
CA HIS A 16 54.50 -66.60 24.67
C HIS A 16 54.19 -67.37 23.40
N ALA A 17 55.23 -67.77 22.67
CA ALA A 17 55.15 -68.61 21.48
C ALA A 17 56.20 -69.72 21.64
N ASP A 18 55.76 -70.98 21.61
CA ASP A 18 56.61 -72.13 21.92
C ASP A 18 57.53 -72.53 20.73
N SER A 19 57.40 -71.89 19.56
CA SER A 19 58.33 -72.03 18.43
C SER A 19 58.34 -70.84 17.45
N PHE A 20 59.46 -70.65 16.75
CA PHE A 20 59.64 -69.61 15.71
C PHE A 20 58.63 -69.76 14.54
N ASP A 21 58.27 -70.99 14.20
CA ASP A 21 57.29 -71.27 13.13
C ASP A 21 55.87 -70.82 13.50
N GLU A 22 55.47 -70.93 14.76
CA GLU A 22 54.18 -70.40 15.21
C GLU A 22 54.13 -68.86 15.14
N LEU A 23 55.22 -68.19 15.51
CA LEU A 23 55.36 -66.73 15.38
C LEU A 23 55.25 -66.29 13.92
N LEU A 24 55.98 -66.95 13.01
CA LEU A 24 55.95 -66.64 11.58
C LEU A 24 54.54 -66.83 10.99
N LYS A 25 53.85 -67.90 11.38
CA LYS A 25 52.47 -68.16 10.95
C LYS A 25 51.50 -67.09 11.46
N ARG A 26 51.64 -66.67 12.71
CA ARG A 26 50.80 -65.63 13.34
C ARG A 26 51.04 -64.24 12.71
N VAL A 27 52.30 -63.89 12.42
CA VAL A 27 52.66 -62.64 11.72
C VAL A 27 52.10 -62.60 10.30
N ARG A 28 52.19 -63.71 9.54
CA ARG A 28 51.62 -63.79 8.19
C ARG A 28 50.10 -63.62 8.21
N GLN A 29 49.43 -64.22 9.18
CA GLN A 29 47.98 -64.10 9.32
C GLN A 29 47.57 -62.67 9.70
N GLN A 30 48.22 -62.07 10.70
CA GLN A 30 47.97 -60.68 11.09
C GLN A 30 48.22 -59.70 9.94
N SER A 31 49.31 -59.87 9.17
CA SER A 31 49.61 -59.03 8.02
C SER A 31 48.52 -59.14 6.93
N SER A 32 47.98 -60.34 6.69
CA SER A 32 46.88 -60.55 5.74
C SER A 32 45.59 -59.89 6.21
N GLU A 33 45.25 -60.01 7.49
CA GLU A 33 44.08 -59.39 8.11
C GLU A 33 44.18 -57.85 8.07
N GLU A 34 45.36 -57.29 8.38
CA GLU A 34 45.64 -55.85 8.31
C GLU A 34 45.56 -55.32 6.88
N LEU A 35 46.07 -56.05 5.89
CA LEU A 35 45.96 -55.68 4.47
C LEU A 35 44.50 -55.62 4.02
N SER A 36 43.69 -56.60 4.42
CA SER A 36 42.25 -56.62 4.12
C SER A 36 41.52 -55.45 4.79
N ALA A 37 41.77 -55.22 6.08
CA ALA A 37 41.18 -54.11 6.83
C ALA A 37 41.61 -52.74 6.27
N SER A 38 42.88 -52.60 5.85
CA SER A 38 43.40 -51.39 5.23
C SER A 38 42.71 -51.10 3.88
N LYS A 39 42.54 -52.13 3.04
CA LYS A 39 41.79 -52.00 1.78
C LYS A 39 40.35 -51.54 2.02
N ALA A 40 39.66 -52.13 3.00
CA ALA A 40 38.30 -51.71 3.35
C ALA A 40 38.23 -50.24 3.79
N ARG A 41 39.17 -49.79 4.64
CA ARG A 41 39.24 -48.37 5.07
C ARG A 41 39.51 -47.41 3.92
N ILE A 42 40.37 -47.79 2.96
CA ILE A 42 40.66 -46.95 1.78
C ILE A 42 39.42 -46.80 0.90
N GLU A 43 38.65 -47.87 0.69
CA GLU A 43 37.42 -47.80 -0.09
C GLU A 43 36.32 -47.01 0.62
N GLU A 44 36.19 -47.16 1.95
CA GLU A 44 35.31 -46.33 2.77
C GLU A 44 35.71 -44.85 2.68
N PHE A 45 37.01 -44.54 2.82
CA PHE A 45 37.52 -43.17 2.70
C PHE A 45 37.25 -42.55 1.32
N LYS A 46 37.46 -43.30 0.24
CA LYS A 46 37.15 -42.83 -1.13
C LYS A 46 35.66 -42.55 -1.31
N THR A 47 34.81 -43.44 -0.78
CA THR A 47 33.35 -43.29 -0.86
C THR A 47 32.90 -42.04 -0.09
N GLU A 48 33.40 -41.84 1.13
CA GLU A 48 33.08 -40.66 1.93
C GLU A 48 33.60 -39.38 1.28
N ASN A 49 34.81 -39.38 0.72
CA ASN A 49 35.35 -38.22 0.01
C ASN A 49 34.50 -37.85 -1.20
N ALA A 50 34.06 -38.84 -2.00
CA ALA A 50 33.16 -38.61 -3.13
C ALA A 50 31.78 -38.08 -2.67
N ASN A 51 31.28 -38.55 -1.53
CA ASN A 51 30.04 -38.04 -0.95
C ASN A 51 30.19 -36.57 -0.51
N GLN A 52 31.31 -36.22 0.13
CA GLN A 52 31.59 -34.85 0.56
C GLN A 52 31.75 -33.89 -0.62
N GLU A 53 32.44 -34.31 -1.67
CA GLU A 53 32.57 -33.53 -2.90
C GLU A 53 31.21 -33.26 -3.55
N LYS A 54 30.35 -34.29 -3.63
CA LYS A 54 28.97 -34.15 -4.11
C LYS A 54 28.14 -33.19 -3.26
N LEU A 55 28.23 -33.29 -1.93
CA LEU A 55 27.50 -32.39 -1.03
C LEU A 55 27.99 -30.94 -1.17
N LEU A 56 29.29 -30.74 -1.34
CA LEU A 56 29.88 -29.42 -1.56
C LEU A 56 29.41 -28.82 -2.89
N GLU A 57 29.41 -29.60 -3.97
CA GLU A 57 28.92 -29.19 -5.28
C GLU A 57 27.45 -28.78 -5.21
N GLN A 58 26.61 -29.60 -4.55
CA GLN A 58 25.20 -29.29 -4.34
C GLN A 58 24.98 -28.00 -3.54
N ALA A 59 25.70 -27.82 -2.43
CA ALA A 59 25.60 -26.62 -1.61
C ALA A 59 26.08 -25.37 -2.35
N SER A 60 27.14 -25.49 -3.15
CA SER A 60 27.67 -24.41 -3.98
C SER A 60 26.68 -24.01 -5.06
N ALA A 61 26.07 -24.98 -5.76
CA ALA A 61 25.05 -24.72 -6.77
C ALA A 61 23.81 -24.03 -6.17
N GLU A 62 23.34 -24.50 -5.01
CA GLU A 62 22.21 -23.88 -4.33
C GLU A 62 22.52 -22.46 -3.83
N LEU A 63 23.72 -22.23 -3.31
CA LEU A 63 24.16 -20.89 -2.92
C LEU A 63 24.17 -19.93 -4.12
N SER A 64 24.72 -20.36 -5.26
CA SER A 64 24.71 -19.55 -6.48
C SER A 64 23.29 -19.22 -6.94
N ARG A 65 22.38 -20.20 -6.91
CA ARG A 65 20.97 -20.01 -7.26
C ARG A 65 20.28 -18.98 -6.35
N LEU A 66 20.49 -19.09 -5.04
CA LEU A 66 19.90 -18.17 -4.05
C LEU A 66 20.46 -16.75 -4.16
N LEU A 67 21.75 -16.61 -4.49
CA LEU A 67 22.37 -15.29 -4.71
C LEU A 67 21.77 -14.61 -5.95
N GLU A 68 21.59 -15.34 -7.05
CA GLU A 68 20.95 -14.81 -8.26
C GLU A 68 19.48 -14.42 -7.99
N GLU A 69 18.74 -15.26 -7.27
CA GLU A 69 17.37 -14.96 -6.85
C GLU A 69 17.32 -13.70 -5.96
N SER A 70 18.25 -13.57 -5.02
CA SER A 70 18.35 -12.39 -4.14
C SER A 70 18.68 -11.12 -4.92
N GLU A 71 19.55 -11.18 -5.92
CA GLU A 71 19.89 -10.03 -6.76
C GLU A 71 18.69 -9.59 -7.59
N ASN A 72 17.96 -10.54 -8.19
CA ASN A 72 16.74 -10.27 -8.94
C ASN A 72 15.66 -9.63 -8.07
N LEU A 73 15.43 -10.16 -6.86
CA LEU A 73 14.49 -9.59 -5.90
C LEU A 73 14.89 -8.19 -5.44
N ALA A 74 16.19 -7.94 -5.24
CA ALA A 74 16.67 -6.62 -4.88
C ALA A 74 16.40 -5.58 -5.99
N LEU A 75 16.62 -5.95 -7.26
CA LEU A 75 16.30 -5.09 -8.41
C LEU A 75 14.80 -4.82 -8.54
N GLU A 76 13.95 -5.83 -8.30
CA GLU A 76 12.50 -5.65 -8.30
C GLU A 76 12.04 -4.73 -7.17
N MET A 77 12.60 -4.89 -5.97
CA MET A 77 12.32 -4.01 -4.83
C MET A 77 12.71 -2.56 -5.13
N GLU A 78 13.90 -2.32 -5.69
CA GLU A 78 14.34 -0.97 -6.07
C GLU A 78 13.40 -0.33 -7.10
N ALA A 79 12.98 -1.10 -8.12
CA ALA A 79 12.03 -0.63 -9.12
C ALA A 79 10.66 -0.29 -8.50
N ASN A 80 10.18 -1.14 -7.59
CA ASN A 80 8.91 -0.93 -6.90
C ASN A 80 8.95 0.28 -5.96
N GLU A 81 10.05 0.48 -5.22
CA GLU A 81 10.24 1.66 -4.36
C GLU A 81 10.22 2.96 -5.16
N LYS A 82 10.88 2.98 -6.32
CA LYS A 82 10.87 4.15 -7.21
C LYS A 82 9.49 4.41 -7.79
N LEU A 83 8.76 3.37 -8.19
CA LEU A 83 7.40 3.49 -8.70
C LEU A 83 6.46 4.00 -7.61
N LEU A 84 6.58 3.47 -6.39
CA LEU A 84 5.79 3.87 -5.24
C LEU A 84 6.02 5.36 -4.94
N ALA A 85 7.27 5.79 -4.82
CA ALA A 85 7.60 7.19 -4.56
C ALA A 85 7.04 8.13 -5.64
N THR A 86 7.17 7.77 -6.92
CA THR A 86 6.62 8.56 -8.05
C THR A 86 5.09 8.63 -8.01
N THR A 87 4.45 7.53 -7.64
CA THR A 87 2.98 7.43 -7.56
C THR A 87 2.46 8.23 -6.37
N GLU A 88 3.11 8.16 -5.21
CA GLU A 88 2.79 8.94 -4.02
C GLU A 88 2.96 10.45 -4.28
N GLU A 89 4.05 10.86 -4.92
CA GLU A 89 4.25 12.27 -5.31
C GLU A 89 3.13 12.73 -6.25
N THR A 90 2.76 11.88 -7.21
CA THR A 90 1.67 12.19 -8.14
C THR A 90 0.32 12.29 -7.44
N LEU A 91 0.04 11.38 -6.52
CA LEU A 91 -1.17 11.42 -5.70
C LEU A 91 -1.22 12.70 -4.87
N GLN A 92 -0.12 13.05 -4.19
CA GLN A 92 -0.04 14.25 -3.37
C GLN A 92 -0.26 15.51 -4.20
N ARG A 93 0.34 15.59 -5.39
CA ARG A 93 0.12 16.69 -6.34
C ARG A 93 -1.36 16.78 -6.74
N LYS A 94 -1.98 15.67 -7.13
CA LYS A 94 -3.39 15.62 -7.52
C LYS A 94 -4.34 16.00 -6.37
N VAL A 95 -4.02 15.59 -5.14
CA VAL A 95 -4.78 15.99 -3.95
C VAL A 95 -4.62 17.49 -3.69
N GLY A 96 -3.41 18.03 -3.88
CA GLY A 96 -3.14 19.48 -3.85
C GLY A 96 -3.99 20.24 -4.87
N ASP A 97 -3.92 19.84 -6.15
CA ASP A 97 -4.70 20.42 -7.24
C ASP A 97 -6.22 20.40 -6.92
N LEU A 98 -6.73 19.27 -6.41
CA LEU A 98 -8.14 19.16 -5.99
C LEU A 98 -8.47 20.05 -4.79
N GLY A 99 -7.53 20.24 -3.86
CA GLY A 99 -7.67 21.17 -2.75
C GLY A 99 -7.80 22.63 -3.20
N GLU A 100 -7.00 23.03 -4.19
CA GLU A 100 -7.08 24.38 -4.79
C GLU A 100 -8.42 24.60 -5.51
N LEU A 101 -8.82 23.64 -6.35
CA LEU A 101 -10.11 23.69 -7.05
C LEU A 101 -11.27 23.76 -6.05
N PHE A 102 -11.21 22.98 -4.97
CA PHE A 102 -12.22 23.02 -3.92
C PHE A 102 -12.26 24.37 -3.20
N GLY A 103 -11.09 24.97 -2.91
CA GLY A 103 -11.01 26.32 -2.36
C GLY A 103 -11.74 27.33 -3.25
N ALA A 104 -11.53 27.26 -4.57
CA ALA A 104 -12.23 28.10 -5.53
C ALA A 104 -13.74 27.85 -5.54
N ILE A 105 -14.18 26.59 -5.51
CA ILE A 105 -15.62 26.22 -5.45
C ILE A 105 -16.27 26.78 -4.18
N ARG A 106 -15.61 26.67 -3.02
CA ARG A 106 -16.11 27.24 -1.76
C ARG A 106 -16.24 28.75 -1.83
N GLN A 107 -15.25 29.41 -2.44
CA GLN A 107 -15.29 30.85 -2.63
C GLN A 107 -16.48 31.24 -3.50
N VAL A 108 -16.66 30.60 -4.66
CA VAL A 108 -17.81 30.86 -5.54
C VAL A 108 -19.14 30.57 -4.84
N ALA A 109 -19.24 29.47 -4.10
CA ALA A 109 -20.45 29.16 -3.32
C ALA A 109 -20.75 30.23 -2.26
N GLY A 110 -19.73 30.76 -1.59
CA GLY A 110 -19.88 31.83 -0.61
C GLY A 110 -20.23 33.19 -1.24
N GLU A 111 -19.68 33.49 -2.42
CA GLU A 111 -20.04 34.67 -3.20
C GLU A 111 -21.51 34.60 -3.65
N LEU A 112 -21.96 33.43 -4.14
CA LEU A 112 -23.36 33.21 -4.51
C LEU A 112 -24.30 33.25 -3.31
N ASP A 113 -23.90 32.69 -2.17
CA ASP A 113 -24.68 32.75 -0.92
C ASP A 113 -24.93 34.22 -0.52
N ALA A 114 -23.87 35.04 -0.52
CA ALA A 114 -23.95 36.46 -0.20
C ALA A 114 -24.83 37.25 -1.19
N GLU A 115 -24.71 36.96 -2.50
CA GLU A 115 -25.56 37.56 -3.53
C GLU A 115 -27.03 37.17 -3.31
N PHE A 116 -27.30 35.89 -3.05
CA PHE A 116 -28.64 35.34 -2.95
C PHE A 116 -29.35 35.78 -1.68
N GLU A 117 -28.65 35.99 -0.57
CA GLU A 117 -29.23 36.61 0.65
C GLU A 117 -29.86 37.99 0.35
N SER A 118 -29.34 38.72 -0.64
CA SER A 118 -29.90 40.01 -1.07
C SER A 118 -30.92 39.91 -2.21
N ALA A 119 -31.06 38.74 -2.82
CA ALA A 119 -31.90 38.53 -4.00
C ALA A 119 -33.38 38.32 -3.63
N ILE A 120 -34.29 39.04 -4.31
CA ILE A 120 -35.74 38.90 -4.12
C ILE A 120 -36.24 37.49 -4.51
N THR A 121 -35.52 36.81 -5.42
CA THR A 121 -35.78 35.42 -5.82
C THR A 121 -35.62 34.43 -4.66
N SER A 122 -34.80 34.73 -3.66
CA SER A 122 -34.57 33.86 -2.50
C SER A 122 -35.80 33.73 -1.59
N VAL A 123 -36.72 34.68 -1.64
CA VAL A 123 -38.03 34.55 -0.94
C VAL A 123 -38.85 33.39 -1.52
N GLN A 124 -38.67 33.07 -2.80
CA GLN A 124 -39.37 31.97 -3.49
C GLN A 124 -38.64 30.63 -3.36
N TYR A 125 -37.31 30.65 -3.18
CA TYR A 125 -36.44 29.48 -3.21
C TYR A 125 -35.39 29.52 -2.09
N PRO A 126 -35.80 29.52 -0.81
CA PRO A 126 -34.91 29.68 0.34
C PRO A 126 -33.93 28.50 0.54
N GLU A 127 -34.25 27.32 0.02
CA GLU A 127 -33.42 26.12 0.10
C GLU A 127 -32.06 26.25 -0.61
N ARG A 128 -31.99 27.09 -1.65
CA ARG A 128 -30.77 27.30 -2.46
C ARG A 128 -29.67 27.95 -1.63
N THR A 129 -30.01 28.96 -0.85
CA THR A 129 -29.09 29.67 0.05
C THR A 129 -28.53 28.73 1.13
N GLN A 130 -29.39 27.86 1.69
CA GLN A 130 -28.94 26.88 2.68
C GLN A 130 -27.93 25.86 2.11
N PHE A 131 -28.09 25.44 0.86
CA PHE A 131 -27.12 24.59 0.17
C PHE A 131 -25.80 25.33 -0.07
N LEU A 132 -25.84 26.54 -0.64
CA LEU A 132 -24.65 27.35 -0.93
C LEU A 132 -23.83 27.64 0.34
N LYS A 133 -24.50 28.01 1.43
CA LYS A 133 -23.88 28.20 2.75
C LYS A 133 -23.19 26.94 3.27
N THR A 134 -23.83 25.79 3.10
CA THR A 134 -23.29 24.49 3.52
C THR A 134 -22.05 24.13 2.71
N LEU A 135 -22.11 24.32 1.39
CA LEU A 135 -21.00 24.07 0.48
C LEU A 135 -19.82 25.01 0.76
N ALA A 136 -20.07 26.30 1.00
CA ALA A 136 -19.05 27.29 1.34
C ALA A 136 -18.34 27.00 2.67
N GLN A 137 -19.05 26.44 3.66
CA GLN A 137 -18.52 26.13 4.98
C GLN A 137 -17.91 24.72 5.10
N SER A 138 -18.25 23.82 4.18
CA SER A 138 -17.79 22.43 4.19
C SER A 138 -16.26 22.33 4.15
N LYS A 139 -15.71 21.43 4.96
CA LYS A 139 -14.26 21.10 4.95
C LYS A 139 -13.95 19.86 4.11
N ALA A 140 -14.96 19.11 3.68
CA ALA A 140 -14.82 17.91 2.89
C ALA A 140 -14.91 18.24 1.39
N LEU A 141 -14.19 17.49 0.55
CA LEU A 141 -14.30 17.60 -0.90
C LEU A 141 -15.75 17.33 -1.34
N PRO A 142 -16.32 18.18 -2.19
CA PRO A 142 -17.66 18.02 -2.67
C PRO A 142 -17.68 16.87 -3.65
N ASN A 143 -18.76 16.09 -3.58
CA ASN A 143 -18.99 15.06 -4.58
C ASN A 143 -19.53 15.68 -5.87
N VAL A 144 -19.57 14.87 -6.94
CA VAL A 144 -20.00 15.34 -8.27
C VAL A 144 -21.44 15.89 -8.24
N ALA A 145 -22.34 15.31 -7.45
CA ALA A 145 -23.72 15.79 -7.36
C ALA A 145 -23.81 17.18 -6.69
N GLU A 146 -22.96 17.47 -5.70
CA GLU A 146 -22.89 18.81 -5.09
C GLU A 146 -22.34 19.85 -6.08
N LEU A 147 -21.36 19.47 -6.90
CA LEU A 147 -20.91 20.33 -7.98
C LEU A 147 -22.01 20.56 -9.01
N GLU A 148 -22.81 19.53 -9.30
CA GLU A 148 -23.92 19.63 -10.22
C GLU A 148 -25.01 20.58 -9.74
N GLU A 149 -25.40 20.41 -8.48
CA GLU A 149 -26.36 21.28 -7.82
C GLU A 149 -25.91 22.75 -7.83
N LEU A 150 -24.62 23.01 -7.63
CA LEU A 150 -24.08 24.38 -7.67
C LEU A 150 -24.34 25.08 -9.01
N TRP A 151 -24.00 24.46 -10.14
CA TRP A 151 -24.22 25.10 -11.45
C TRP A 151 -25.71 25.13 -11.83
N PHE A 152 -26.52 24.16 -11.37
CA PHE A 152 -27.98 24.20 -11.54
C PHE A 152 -28.60 25.39 -10.80
N ILE A 153 -28.20 25.64 -9.56
CA ILE A 153 -28.66 26.78 -8.77
C ILE A 153 -28.30 28.10 -9.46
N MET A 154 -27.09 28.22 -10.00
CA MET A 154 -26.67 29.39 -10.78
C MET A 154 -27.57 29.61 -12.01
N LEU A 155 -27.82 28.56 -12.79
CA LEU A 155 -28.69 28.65 -13.97
C LEU A 155 -30.13 28.95 -13.61
N GLN A 156 -30.63 28.38 -12.52
CA GLN A 156 -31.97 28.69 -12.01
C GLN A 156 -32.08 30.16 -11.68
N GLU A 157 -31.07 30.76 -11.03
CA GLU A 157 -31.09 32.19 -10.74
C GLU A 157 -31.05 33.05 -12.01
N ILE A 158 -30.21 32.72 -12.98
CA ILE A 158 -30.20 33.40 -14.29
C ILE A 158 -31.57 33.30 -14.98
N GLY A 159 -32.20 32.13 -14.93
CA GLY A 159 -33.50 31.91 -15.54
C GLY A 159 -34.64 32.62 -14.82
N GLU A 160 -34.66 32.61 -13.49
CA GLU A 160 -35.71 33.21 -12.68
C GLU A 160 -35.56 34.73 -12.60
N SER A 161 -34.35 35.28 -12.56
CA SER A 161 -34.08 36.72 -12.57
C SER A 161 -34.62 37.44 -13.82
N GLY A 162 -34.86 36.73 -14.92
CA GLY A 162 -35.50 37.25 -16.14
C GLY A 162 -37.02 37.12 -16.21
N LYS A 163 -37.67 36.49 -15.21
CA LYS A 163 -39.11 36.20 -15.23
C LYS A 163 -39.91 37.13 -14.33
N THR A 164 -41.18 37.31 -14.70
CA THR A 164 -42.21 37.88 -13.84
C THR A 164 -43.04 36.76 -13.20
N ARG A 165 -43.17 36.77 -11.87
CA ARG A 165 -43.88 35.73 -11.11
C ARG A 165 -44.76 36.34 -10.03
N GLN A 166 -45.98 35.82 -9.90
CA GLN A 166 -46.87 36.11 -8.78
C GLN A 166 -46.79 34.96 -7.77
N PHE A 167 -46.64 35.28 -6.49
CA PHE A 167 -46.51 34.32 -5.40
C PHE A 167 -47.02 34.93 -4.09
N ASN A 168 -47.27 34.11 -3.07
CA ASN A 168 -47.66 34.61 -1.74
C ASN A 168 -46.43 34.67 -0.85
N ALA A 169 -46.25 35.79 -0.16
CA ALA A 169 -45.17 35.98 0.80
C ALA A 169 -45.62 36.88 1.96
N PRO A 170 -45.01 36.74 3.15
CA PRO A 170 -45.31 37.59 4.28
C PRO A 170 -44.78 39.01 4.04
N VAL A 171 -45.67 40.00 4.03
CA VAL A 171 -45.34 41.42 3.85
C VAL A 171 -45.57 42.17 5.16
N ILE A 172 -44.60 42.99 5.56
CA ILE A 172 -44.74 43.86 6.74
C ILE A 172 -45.59 45.07 6.36
N GLN A 173 -46.76 45.20 7.00
CA GLN A 173 -47.64 46.34 6.82
C GLN A 173 -47.15 47.57 7.61
N ARG A 174 -47.74 48.74 7.32
CA ARG A 174 -47.36 50.02 7.96
C ARG A 174 -47.58 50.04 9.47
N ASP A 175 -48.41 49.13 9.98
CA ASP A 175 -48.70 48.91 11.40
C ASP A 175 -47.71 47.94 12.08
N GLY A 176 -46.75 47.39 11.33
CA GLY A 176 -45.75 46.43 11.80
C GLY A 176 -46.22 44.97 11.80
N ASN A 177 -47.44 44.68 11.37
CA ASN A 177 -47.95 43.31 11.31
C ASN A 177 -47.51 42.61 10.02
N LEU A 178 -47.13 41.32 10.14
CA LEU A 178 -46.84 40.45 9.01
C LEU A 178 -48.14 39.84 8.49
N VAL A 179 -48.44 40.05 7.21
CA VAL A 179 -49.62 39.46 6.56
C VAL A 179 -49.20 38.85 5.23
N ASP A 180 -49.64 37.61 4.98
CA ASP A 180 -49.43 36.97 3.69
C ASP A 180 -50.23 37.69 2.60
N GLN A 181 -49.51 38.22 1.61
CA GLN A 181 -50.08 38.94 0.49
C GLN A 181 -49.55 38.41 -0.84
N SER A 182 -50.30 38.64 -1.90
CA SER A 182 -49.90 38.26 -3.25
C SER A 182 -48.90 39.28 -3.77
N VAL A 183 -47.65 38.85 -3.98
CA VAL A 183 -46.55 39.66 -4.47
C VAL A 183 -46.24 39.30 -5.92
N ILE A 184 -46.10 40.30 -6.78
CA ILE A 184 -45.61 40.17 -8.15
C ILE A 184 -44.13 40.58 -8.18
N ARG A 185 -43.24 39.63 -8.39
CA ARG A 185 -41.83 39.88 -8.69
C ARG A 185 -41.67 40.16 -10.18
N VAL A 186 -41.01 41.26 -10.53
CA VAL A 186 -40.61 41.62 -11.89
C VAL A 186 -39.08 41.61 -11.95
N GLY A 187 -38.52 40.54 -12.51
CA GLY A 187 -37.07 40.36 -12.63
C GLY A 187 -36.35 40.22 -11.29
N ALA A 188 -35.07 40.59 -11.23
CA ALA A 188 -34.24 40.42 -10.02
C ALA A 188 -34.43 41.52 -8.94
N PHE A 189 -35.00 42.66 -9.32
CA PHE A 189 -34.88 43.90 -8.52
C PHE A 189 -36.20 44.50 -8.02
N THR A 190 -37.34 44.07 -8.53
CA THR A 190 -38.63 44.74 -8.24
C THR A 190 -39.68 43.75 -7.74
N GLY A 191 -40.26 44.03 -6.56
CA GLY A 191 -41.45 43.36 -6.03
C GLY A 191 -42.60 44.35 -5.86
N LEU A 192 -43.81 43.93 -6.22
CA LEU A 192 -45.06 44.70 -6.07
C LEU A 192 -46.01 43.89 -5.19
N SER A 193 -46.49 44.46 -4.09
CA SER A 193 -47.39 43.83 -3.12
C SER A 193 -48.58 44.73 -2.83
#